data_AF-A0A7S2EQJ1-F1
#
_entry.id   AF-A0A7S2EQJ1-F1
#
_cell.length_a   1.000
_cell.length_b   1.000
_cell.length_c   1.000
_cell.angle_alpha   90.00
_cell.angle_beta   90.00
_cell.angle_gamma   90.00
#
_symmetry.space_group_name_H-M   'P 1'
#
loop_
_entity.id
_entity.type
_entity.pdbx_description
1 polymer ?
#
loop_
_entity_poly.entity_id
_entity_poly.type
_entity_poly.pdbx_seq_one_letter_code
_entity_poly.pdbx_strand_id
1 'polypeptide(L)'
;RRQAPPAKTRSPPTPTDYRKKIMKFLLPFLASTLSMAILGVVQRKGLSVLLMGFFRDVGRIKARKRRMAQNTHALGVASNLDILLRRDDPLEGVNFDEDMEKDGGAGGTKTTYTLAELAEYGNGEDGRPILLSVFGRVYDVSAGSKFYGEEGSYHMFAGKDVTRALSTGCKEDKCLVRDTEGLTERQLAEGKRWLSFFQMHDKYPHVGDLEGDREAWLDMLVESSLAEESTLEL
;
A
#
# COMPACT_ATOMS: atom_id res chain seq x y z
N ARG A 1 8.85 -79.79 8.09
CA ARG A 1 10.15 -79.14 7.79
C ARG A 1 9.86 -77.88 6.96
N ARG A 2 9.59 -76.74 7.62
CA ARG A 2 9.37 -75.44 6.94
C ARG A 2 10.67 -74.64 7.07
N GLN A 3 11.29 -74.30 5.95
CA GLN A 3 12.54 -73.52 5.92
C GLN A 3 12.24 -72.04 6.24
N ALA A 4 13.03 -71.46 7.14
CA ALA A 4 12.98 -70.03 7.45
C ALA A 4 13.65 -69.21 6.32
N PRO A 5 13.15 -68.01 5.99
CA PRO A 5 13.76 -67.16 4.97
C PRO A 5 15.10 -66.54 5.45
N PRO A 6 16.04 -66.26 4.53
CA PRO A 6 17.38 -65.80 4.89
C PRO A 6 17.40 -64.37 5.46
N ALA A 7 18.26 -64.17 6.45
CA ALA A 7 18.47 -62.90 7.13
C ALA A 7 19.04 -61.83 6.18
N LYS A 8 18.39 -60.66 6.09
CA LYS A 8 18.90 -59.49 5.37
C LYS A 8 20.08 -58.88 6.12
N THR A 9 21.28 -58.99 5.56
CA THR A 9 22.45 -58.24 6.00
C THR A 9 22.28 -56.76 5.63
N ARG A 10 22.22 -55.87 6.62
CA ARG A 10 22.24 -54.42 6.40
C ARG A 10 23.69 -53.96 6.26
N SER A 11 24.03 -53.33 5.15
CA SER A 11 25.32 -52.68 4.95
C SER A 11 25.48 -51.46 5.89
N PRO A 12 26.72 -51.13 6.31
CA PRO A 12 26.95 -50.00 7.20
C PRO A 12 26.67 -48.67 6.48
N PRO A 13 26.14 -47.65 7.20
CA PRO A 13 25.82 -46.36 6.61
C PRO A 13 27.09 -45.64 6.14
N THR A 14 27.02 -45.03 4.96
CA THR A 14 28.14 -44.29 4.37
C THR A 14 28.32 -42.91 5.03
N PRO A 15 29.53 -42.31 4.99
CA PRO A 15 29.85 -41.06 5.72
C PRO A 15 28.95 -39.86 5.35
N THR A 16 28.36 -39.87 4.16
CA THR A 16 27.43 -38.84 3.68
C THR A 16 26.08 -38.87 4.42
N ASP A 17 25.69 -40.02 4.94
CA ASP A 17 24.43 -40.20 5.66
C ASP A 17 24.51 -39.60 7.08
N TYR A 18 25.70 -39.67 7.70
CA TYR A 18 25.97 -39.11 9.03
C TYR A 18 25.90 -37.57 9.03
N ARG A 19 26.49 -36.92 8.00
CA ARG A 19 26.42 -35.46 7.81
C ARG A 19 24.98 -34.97 7.62
N LYS A 20 24.17 -35.68 6.83
CA LYS A 20 22.74 -35.32 6.64
C LYS A 20 21.94 -35.48 7.93
N LYS A 21 22.26 -36.50 8.75
CA LYS A 21 21.59 -36.75 10.03
C LYS A 21 21.94 -35.68 11.08
N ILE A 22 23.19 -35.24 11.12
CA ILE A 22 23.66 -34.15 11.98
C ILE A 22 23.04 -32.81 11.55
N MET A 23 23.02 -32.49 10.25
CA MET A 23 22.37 -31.27 9.74
C MET A 23 20.86 -31.25 10.02
N LYS A 24 20.16 -32.38 9.94
CA LYS A 24 18.74 -32.49 10.30
C LYS A 24 18.46 -32.19 11.78
N PHE A 25 19.40 -32.49 12.67
CA PHE A 25 19.26 -32.23 14.11
C PHE A 25 19.69 -30.81 14.52
N LEU A 26 20.63 -30.19 13.80
CA LEU A 26 21.11 -28.83 14.09
C LEU A 26 20.28 -27.71 13.44
N LEU A 27 19.64 -27.96 12.29
CA LEU A 27 18.78 -26.98 11.61
C LEU A 27 17.67 -26.36 12.50
N PRO A 28 16.92 -27.13 13.33
CA PRO A 28 15.85 -26.54 14.13
C PRO A 28 16.36 -25.64 15.27
N PHE A 29 17.60 -25.82 15.75
CA PHE A 29 18.19 -24.97 16.80
C PHE A 29 18.75 -23.65 16.25
N LEU A 30 19.32 -23.66 15.04
CA LEU A 30 19.79 -22.45 14.36
C LEU A 30 18.61 -21.58 13.86
N ALA A 31 17.54 -22.19 13.37
CA ALA A 31 16.34 -21.46 12.94
C ALA A 31 15.55 -20.85 14.12
N SER A 32 15.57 -21.49 15.29
CA SER A 32 14.86 -21.01 16.49
C SER A 32 15.54 -19.81 17.15
N THR A 33 16.87 -19.79 17.20
CA THR A 33 17.62 -18.69 17.86
C THR A 33 17.72 -17.43 17.01
N LEU A 34 17.74 -17.57 15.67
CA LEU A 34 17.64 -16.41 14.77
C LEU A 34 16.26 -15.75 14.83
N SER A 35 15.20 -16.54 15.05
CA SER A 35 13.82 -16.05 15.22
C SER A 35 13.65 -15.24 16.51
N MET A 36 14.22 -15.70 17.63
CA MET A 36 14.10 -15.00 18.92
C MET A 36 14.97 -13.75 19.04
N ALA A 37 16.13 -13.69 18.37
CA ALA A 37 16.97 -12.47 18.37
C ALA A 37 16.35 -11.33 17.53
N ILE A 38 15.60 -11.65 16.47
CA ILE A 38 14.88 -10.65 15.66
C ILE A 38 13.62 -10.15 16.40
N LEU A 39 13.01 -10.97 17.25
CA LEU A 39 11.86 -10.58 18.07
C LEU A 39 12.20 -9.66 19.26
N GLY A 40 13.49 -9.51 19.60
CA GLY A 40 13.92 -8.83 20.84
C GLY A 40 14.32 -7.35 20.73
N VAL A 41 14.50 -6.78 19.53
CA VAL A 41 15.04 -5.41 19.37
C VAL A 41 14.05 -4.42 18.72
N VAL A 42 12.85 -4.86 18.30
CA VAL A 42 11.83 -3.90 17.84
C VAL A 42 11.00 -3.42 19.01
N GLN A 43 11.53 -2.37 19.63
CA GLN A 43 10.87 -1.46 20.55
C GLN A 43 9.41 -1.21 20.14
N ARG A 44 8.46 -1.44 21.06
CA ARG A 44 7.04 -1.14 20.94
C ARG A 44 6.81 0.36 20.69
N LYS A 45 6.93 0.82 19.45
CA LYS A 45 6.29 2.03 18.91
C LYS A 45 5.85 1.69 17.49
N GLY A 46 4.57 1.94 17.22
CA GLY A 46 3.76 1.31 16.17
C GLY A 46 4.43 1.09 14.82
N LEU A 47 4.00 0.02 14.16
CA LEU A 47 4.18 -0.25 12.72
C LEU A 47 4.41 1.06 11.95
N SER A 48 5.64 1.25 11.48
CA SER A 48 6.06 2.44 10.76
C SER A 48 5.32 2.53 9.43
N VAL A 49 5.23 3.73 8.85
CA VAL A 49 4.67 3.97 7.49
C VAL A 49 5.30 3.03 6.45
N LEU A 50 6.48 2.47 6.74
CA LEU A 50 7.15 1.41 6.01
C LEU A 50 6.33 0.11 5.87
N LEU A 51 5.68 -0.38 6.93
CA LEU A 51 4.80 -1.56 6.80
C LEU A 51 3.56 -1.22 5.96
N MET A 52 3.03 -0.01 6.15
CA MET A 52 1.94 0.51 5.34
C MET A 52 2.36 0.55 3.85
N GLY A 53 3.58 1.00 3.54
CA GLY A 53 4.13 1.03 2.18
C GLY A 53 4.22 -0.35 1.53
N PHE A 54 4.59 -1.39 2.27
CA PHE A 54 4.56 -2.77 1.75
C PHE A 54 3.12 -3.20 1.40
N PHE A 55 2.15 -2.97 2.29
CA PHE A 55 0.75 -3.31 2.02
C PHE A 55 0.16 -2.49 0.87
N ARG A 56 0.58 -1.23 0.75
CA ARG A 56 0.24 -0.36 -0.36
C ARG A 56 0.71 -0.96 -1.68
N ASP A 57 1.98 -1.32 -1.76
CA ASP A 57 2.59 -1.83 -2.99
C ASP A 57 1.99 -3.20 -3.36
N VAL A 58 1.71 -4.07 -2.38
CA VAL A 58 0.94 -5.32 -2.58
C VAL A 58 -0.49 -5.05 -3.07
N GLY A 59 -1.15 -4.03 -2.52
CA GLY A 59 -2.47 -3.59 -2.95
C GLY A 59 -2.48 -3.13 -4.41
N ARG A 60 -1.50 -2.30 -4.80
CA ARG A 60 -1.32 -1.84 -6.18
C ARG A 60 -1.07 -3.01 -7.14
N ILE A 61 -0.22 -3.96 -6.76
CA ILE A 61 0.02 -5.19 -7.55
C ILE A 61 -1.26 -6.01 -7.73
N LYS A 62 -2.04 -6.20 -6.66
CA LYS A 62 -3.30 -6.95 -6.73
C LYS A 62 -4.33 -6.25 -7.62
N ALA A 63 -4.46 -4.93 -7.51
CA ALA A 63 -5.36 -4.16 -8.36
C ALA A 63 -4.98 -4.28 -9.84
N ARG A 64 -3.69 -4.14 -10.15
CA ARG A 64 -3.16 -4.27 -11.50
C ARG A 64 -3.38 -5.65 -12.11
N LYS A 65 -3.14 -6.74 -11.35
CA LYS A 65 -3.38 -8.11 -11.83
C LYS A 65 -4.82 -8.31 -12.33
N ARG A 66 -5.80 -7.62 -11.73
CA ARG A 66 -7.21 -7.69 -12.16
C ARG A 66 -7.48 -6.91 -13.42
N ARG A 67 -6.94 -5.69 -13.52
CA ARG A 67 -7.07 -4.87 -14.74
C ARG A 67 -6.37 -5.53 -15.93
N MET A 68 -5.22 -6.17 -15.71
CA MET A 68 -4.50 -6.96 -16.71
C MET A 68 -5.20 -8.27 -17.11
N ALA A 69 -6.03 -8.86 -16.23
CA ALA A 69 -6.84 -10.01 -16.59
C ALA A 69 -7.95 -9.66 -17.60
N GLN A 70 -8.24 -8.37 -17.80
CA GLN A 70 -9.27 -7.87 -18.71
C GLN A 70 -8.71 -7.25 -20.01
N ASN A 71 -7.40 -6.94 -20.10
CA ASN A 71 -6.83 -6.26 -21.27
C ASN A 71 -5.45 -6.85 -21.64
N THR A 72 -5.39 -7.58 -22.76
CA THR A 72 -4.21 -8.33 -23.26
C THR A 72 -3.17 -7.48 -24.03
N HIS A 73 -3.29 -6.15 -24.04
CA HIS A 73 -2.49 -5.28 -24.92
C HIS A 73 -1.62 -4.23 -24.20
N ALA A 74 -1.12 -4.51 -22.99
CA ALA A 74 -0.25 -3.59 -22.28
C ALA A 74 1.23 -4.00 -22.39
N LEU A 75 1.83 -3.76 -23.56
CA LEU A 75 3.28 -3.82 -23.77
C LEU A 75 3.86 -2.45 -23.36
N GLY A 76 4.51 -2.39 -22.19
CA GLY A 76 5.15 -1.17 -21.66
C GLY A 76 5.17 -1.08 -20.12
N VAL A 77 4.35 -1.86 -19.44
CA VAL A 77 4.01 -1.62 -18.03
C VAL A 77 5.08 -2.13 -17.05
N ALA A 78 5.58 -1.25 -16.16
CA ALA A 78 6.57 -1.53 -15.11
C ALA A 78 6.32 -2.88 -14.41
N SER A 79 7.27 -3.80 -14.29
CA SER A 79 7.02 -5.15 -13.74
C SER A 79 6.55 -5.14 -12.26
N ASN A 80 6.00 -6.25 -11.74
CA ASN A 80 5.71 -6.37 -10.29
C ASN A 80 6.97 -6.11 -9.43
N LEU A 81 8.15 -6.40 -9.99
CA LEU A 81 9.43 -6.12 -9.36
C LEU A 81 9.72 -4.62 -9.37
N ASP A 82 9.37 -3.89 -10.43
CA ASP A 82 9.56 -2.45 -10.51
C ASP A 82 8.70 -1.70 -9.49
N ILE A 83 7.47 -2.15 -9.24
CA ILE A 83 6.62 -1.62 -8.15
C ILE A 83 7.27 -1.82 -6.78
N LEU A 84 7.77 -3.03 -6.50
CA LEU A 84 8.43 -3.34 -5.23
C LEU A 84 9.77 -2.60 -5.06
N LEU A 85 10.47 -2.34 -6.16
CA LEU A 85 11.73 -1.58 -6.20
C LEU A 85 11.50 -0.08 -6.34
N ARG A 86 10.24 0.40 -6.38
CA ARG A 86 9.86 1.82 -6.56
C ARG A 86 10.46 2.45 -7.82
N ARG A 87 10.52 1.66 -8.89
CA ARG A 87 10.98 2.06 -10.24
C ARG A 87 9.82 2.34 -11.19
N ASP A 88 8.59 2.19 -10.73
CA ASP A 88 7.36 2.47 -11.48
C ASP A 88 6.95 3.94 -11.39
N ASP A 89 6.28 4.44 -12.43
CA ASP A 89 5.47 5.64 -12.29
C ASP A 89 4.24 5.29 -11.41
N PRO A 90 4.08 5.95 -10.25
CA PRO A 90 2.97 5.70 -9.35
C PRO A 90 1.58 5.81 -10.00
N LEU A 91 1.42 6.69 -10.98
CA LEU A 91 0.11 7.05 -11.55
C LEU A 91 -0.18 6.36 -12.88
N GLU A 92 0.76 5.57 -13.40
CA GLU A 92 0.61 4.82 -14.64
C GLU A 92 -0.66 3.92 -14.59
N GLY A 93 -1.59 4.14 -15.53
CA GLY A 93 -2.83 3.37 -15.64
C GLY A 93 -3.90 3.67 -14.57
N VAL A 94 -3.74 4.77 -13.82
CA VAL A 94 -4.78 5.30 -12.92
C VAL A 94 -5.64 6.29 -13.69
N ASN A 95 -6.83 5.86 -14.13
CA ASN A 95 -7.82 6.76 -14.71
C ASN A 95 -8.56 7.50 -13.60
N PHE A 96 -8.24 8.77 -13.39
CA PHE A 96 -8.95 9.62 -12.43
C PHE A 96 -10.34 10.03 -12.93
N ASP A 97 -10.60 9.90 -14.23
CA ASP A 97 -11.86 10.24 -14.89
C ASP A 97 -12.88 9.08 -14.92
N GLU A 98 -12.45 7.84 -14.67
CA GLU A 98 -13.36 6.68 -14.58
C GLU A 98 -14.45 6.88 -13.51
N ASP A 99 -14.11 7.64 -12.47
CA ASP A 99 -15.03 7.95 -11.39
C ASP A 99 -16.09 8.99 -11.79
N MET A 100 -16.02 9.62 -12.97
CA MET A 100 -17.05 10.52 -13.52
C MET A 100 -18.07 9.75 -14.39
N GLU A 101 -17.65 8.67 -15.06
CA GLU A 101 -18.53 7.90 -15.94
C GLU A 101 -19.37 6.86 -15.19
N LYS A 102 -18.89 6.36 -14.04
CA LYS A 102 -19.55 5.29 -13.28
C LYS A 102 -20.89 5.67 -12.66
N ASP A 103 -21.16 6.97 -12.51
CA ASP A 103 -22.39 7.50 -11.91
C ASP A 103 -23.47 7.85 -12.96
N GLY A 104 -23.34 7.34 -14.19
CA GLY A 104 -24.44 7.20 -15.14
C GLY A 104 -25.14 8.50 -15.54
N GLY A 105 -24.58 9.25 -16.50
CA GLY A 105 -25.34 10.08 -17.45
C GLY A 105 -26.25 11.20 -16.92
N ALA A 106 -26.27 11.48 -15.61
CA ALA A 106 -27.08 12.52 -15.02
C ALA A 106 -26.34 13.15 -13.83
N GLY A 107 -25.29 13.93 -14.12
CA GLY A 107 -24.75 14.96 -13.22
C GLY A 107 -24.72 14.59 -11.74
N GLY A 108 -24.21 13.42 -11.39
CA GLY A 108 -23.94 13.04 -10.00
C GLY A 108 -22.84 13.95 -9.47
N THR A 109 -23.22 15.10 -8.92
CA THR A 109 -22.28 16.00 -8.24
C THR A 109 -21.71 15.24 -7.04
N LYS A 110 -20.46 14.78 -7.18
CA LYS A 110 -19.71 14.27 -6.03
C LYS A 110 -19.69 15.32 -4.93
N THR A 111 -19.83 14.86 -3.70
CA THR A 111 -19.88 15.73 -2.54
C THR A 111 -18.56 16.49 -2.42
N THR A 112 -18.64 17.81 -2.34
CA THR A 112 -17.51 18.65 -1.96
C THR A 112 -17.50 18.77 -0.45
N TYR A 113 -16.36 18.49 0.18
CA TYR A 113 -16.18 18.54 1.61
C TYR A 113 -15.27 19.72 1.98
N THR A 114 -15.65 20.51 2.97
CA THR A 114 -14.69 21.42 3.61
C THR A 114 -13.77 20.65 4.56
N LEU A 115 -12.63 21.24 4.94
CA LEU A 115 -11.75 20.62 5.96
C LEU A 115 -12.48 20.46 7.31
N ALA A 116 -13.38 21.39 7.64
CA ALA A 116 -14.17 21.32 8.86
C ALA A 116 -15.18 20.17 8.80
N GLU A 117 -15.89 20.02 7.68
CA GLU A 117 -16.82 18.90 7.45
C GLU A 117 -16.09 17.57 7.46
N LEU A 118 -14.92 17.47 6.82
CA LEU A 118 -14.13 16.24 6.80
C LEU A 118 -13.77 15.80 8.22
N ALA A 119 -13.45 16.73 9.12
CA ALA A 119 -13.10 16.44 10.51
C ALA A 119 -14.24 15.78 11.30
N GLU A 120 -15.50 16.04 10.94
CA GLU A 120 -16.67 15.41 11.57
C GLU A 120 -16.74 13.90 11.27
N TYR A 121 -16.09 13.44 10.22
CA TYR A 121 -16.00 12.03 9.82
C TYR A 121 -14.73 11.34 10.34
N GLY A 122 -14.06 11.90 11.34
CA GLY A 122 -12.83 11.35 11.91
C GLY A 122 -13.03 10.20 12.90
N ASN A 123 -14.13 10.17 13.63
CA ASN A 123 -14.26 9.24 14.76
C ASN A 123 -15.05 7.97 14.40
N GLY A 124 -15.77 7.95 13.28
CA GLY A 124 -16.69 6.86 12.92
C GLY A 124 -17.83 6.67 13.94
N GLU A 125 -18.06 7.65 14.82
CA GLU A 125 -19.11 7.64 15.83
C GLU A 125 -20.50 7.64 15.18
N ASP A 126 -21.48 7.07 15.88
CA ASP A 126 -22.87 6.93 15.41
C ASP A 126 -23.05 6.13 14.11
N GLY A 127 -22.06 5.31 13.75
CA GLY A 127 -22.07 4.56 12.49
C GLY A 127 -21.78 5.41 11.26
N ARG A 128 -21.23 6.61 11.43
CA ARG A 128 -20.76 7.46 10.33
C ARG A 128 -19.57 6.82 9.63
N PRO A 129 -19.40 7.08 8.33
CA PRO A 129 -18.22 6.62 7.62
C PRO A 129 -16.97 7.31 8.15
N ILE A 130 -15.84 6.62 8.07
CA ILE A 130 -14.52 7.15 8.38
C ILE A 130 -13.94 7.68 7.08
N LEU A 131 -13.79 9.00 6.95
CA LEU A 131 -13.27 9.63 5.74
C LEU A 131 -11.82 10.09 5.95
N LEU A 132 -11.05 10.14 4.87
CA LEU A 132 -9.76 10.85 4.84
C LEU A 132 -9.55 11.46 3.46
N SER A 133 -8.66 12.45 3.37
CA SER A 133 -8.28 13.04 2.10
C SER A 133 -6.83 12.81 1.74
N VAL A 134 -6.58 12.51 0.46
CA VAL A 134 -5.25 12.44 -0.14
C VAL A 134 -5.27 13.27 -1.42
N PHE A 135 -4.46 14.32 -1.44
CA PHE A 135 -4.38 15.33 -2.49
C PHE A 135 -5.74 15.86 -2.94
N GLY A 136 -6.56 16.26 -1.96
CA GLY A 136 -7.89 16.82 -2.22
C GLY A 136 -8.94 15.80 -2.65
N ARG A 137 -8.59 14.53 -2.90
CA ARG A 137 -9.59 13.45 -3.10
C ARG A 137 -9.99 12.86 -1.76
N VAL A 138 -11.28 12.63 -1.54
CA VAL A 138 -11.82 12.07 -0.30
C VAL A 138 -12.21 10.61 -0.51
N TYR A 139 -11.71 9.75 0.37
CA TYR A 139 -11.93 8.31 0.33
C TYR A 139 -12.64 7.84 1.61
N ASP A 140 -13.60 6.93 1.44
CA ASP A 140 -14.21 6.23 2.58
C ASP A 140 -13.32 5.05 2.98
N VAL A 141 -12.76 5.13 4.17
CA VAL A 141 -11.88 4.10 4.75
C VAL A 141 -12.53 3.30 5.86
N SER A 142 -13.87 3.33 5.96
CA SER A 142 -14.66 2.58 6.96
C SER A 142 -14.38 1.08 6.93
N ALA A 143 -14.16 0.50 5.75
CA ALA A 143 -13.77 -0.91 5.60
C ALA A 143 -12.43 -1.26 6.28
N GLY A 144 -11.63 -0.24 6.60
CA GLY A 144 -10.38 -0.29 7.33
C GLY A 144 -10.49 0.19 8.78
N SER A 145 -11.67 0.15 9.42
CA SER A 145 -11.90 0.62 10.80
C SER A 145 -10.90 0.10 11.84
N LYS A 146 -10.38 -1.12 11.67
CA LYS A 146 -9.30 -1.66 12.53
C LYS A 146 -7.99 -0.85 12.50
N PHE A 147 -7.80 -0.01 11.49
CA PHE A 147 -6.63 0.82 11.28
C PHE A 147 -6.91 2.30 11.53
N TYR A 148 -8.06 2.78 11.03
CA TYR A 148 -8.42 4.20 11.04
C TYR A 148 -9.50 4.57 12.06
N GLY A 149 -10.18 3.59 12.67
CA GLY A 149 -11.10 3.85 13.78
C GLY A 149 -10.36 4.25 15.04
N GLU A 150 -11.11 4.62 16.08
CA GLU A 150 -10.62 5.20 17.35
C GLU A 150 -9.43 4.44 17.97
N GLU A 151 -9.50 3.12 18.04
CA GLU A 151 -8.45 2.24 18.61
C GLU A 151 -7.36 1.85 17.60
N GLY A 152 -7.45 2.38 16.37
CA GLY A 152 -6.58 2.05 15.26
C GLY A 152 -5.23 2.76 15.35
N SER A 153 -4.16 2.11 14.88
CA SER A 153 -2.81 2.69 14.85
C SER A 153 -2.66 3.91 13.93
N TYR A 154 -3.67 4.15 13.09
CA TYR A 154 -3.75 5.24 12.12
C TYR A 154 -4.99 6.12 12.35
N HIS A 155 -5.59 6.08 13.54
CA HIS A 155 -6.79 6.88 13.86
C HIS A 155 -6.57 8.39 13.63
N MET A 156 -5.33 8.87 13.82
CA MET A 156 -4.99 10.29 13.63
C MET A 156 -5.18 10.77 12.19
N PHE A 157 -5.27 9.85 11.22
CA PHE A 157 -5.50 10.17 9.81
C PHE A 157 -6.97 10.35 9.47
N ALA A 158 -7.87 9.85 10.30
CA ALA A 158 -9.30 9.95 10.05
C ALA A 158 -9.78 11.40 10.20
N GLY A 159 -10.63 11.82 9.28
CA GLY A 159 -11.22 13.15 9.20
C GLY A 159 -10.23 14.25 8.79
N LYS A 160 -9.05 13.90 8.26
CA LYS A 160 -8.01 14.88 7.93
C LYS A 160 -7.48 14.69 6.51
N ASP A 161 -6.84 15.74 6.01
CA ASP A 161 -5.97 15.65 4.84
C ASP A 161 -4.62 15.10 5.27
N VAL A 162 -4.27 13.94 4.72
CA VAL A 162 -3.05 13.19 5.08
C VAL A 162 -2.01 13.21 3.97
N THR A 163 -2.15 14.12 3.00
CA THR A 163 -1.24 14.28 1.87
C THR A 163 0.21 14.40 2.32
N ARG A 164 0.49 15.36 3.20
CA ARG A 164 1.85 15.60 3.70
C ARG A 164 2.34 14.47 4.59
N ALA A 165 1.47 13.95 5.47
CA ALA A 165 1.79 12.85 6.36
C ALA A 165 2.21 11.58 5.60
N LEU A 166 1.47 11.21 4.55
CA LEU A 166 1.77 10.06 3.71
C LEU A 166 3.00 10.27 2.81
N SER A 167 3.19 11.49 2.31
CA SER A 167 4.36 11.87 1.49
C SER A 167 5.67 11.85 2.29
N THR A 168 5.62 12.29 3.55
CA THR A 168 6.81 12.42 4.42
C THR A 168 7.03 11.24 5.35
N GLY A 169 5.98 10.44 5.61
CA GLY A 169 5.97 9.40 6.63
C GLY A 169 5.82 9.93 8.07
N CYS A 170 5.53 11.22 8.22
CA CYS A 170 5.32 11.88 9.51
C CYS A 170 3.93 11.56 10.08
N LYS A 171 3.84 11.29 11.39
CA LYS A 171 2.57 10.98 12.08
C LYS A 171 2.12 12.04 13.08
N GLU A 172 2.89 13.12 13.22
CA GLU A 172 2.56 14.20 14.14
C GLU A 172 1.46 15.10 13.56
N ASP A 173 0.68 15.75 14.44
CA ASP A 173 -0.44 16.61 14.02
C ASP A 173 -0.02 17.76 13.08
N LYS A 174 1.20 18.28 13.25
CA LYS A 174 1.78 19.31 12.36
C LYS A 174 1.91 18.87 10.90
N CYS A 175 1.91 17.57 10.64
CA CYS A 175 2.03 16.99 9.30
C CYS A 175 0.67 16.59 8.70
N LEU A 176 -0.42 16.70 9.46
CA LEU A 176 -1.78 16.40 9.03
C LEU A 176 -2.40 17.63 8.39
N VAL A 177 -1.74 18.09 7.33
CA VAL A 177 -2.11 19.28 6.58
C VAL A 177 -2.11 18.95 5.10
N ARG A 178 -2.96 19.66 4.35
CA ARG A 178 -3.05 19.58 2.88
C ARG A 178 -1.79 20.08 2.17
N ASP A 179 -1.01 20.91 2.85
CA ASP A 179 0.13 21.61 2.25
C ASP A 179 1.22 20.67 1.69
N THR A 180 1.56 20.88 0.42
CA THR A 180 2.61 20.17 -0.32
C THR A 180 3.87 21.02 -0.51
N GLU A 181 3.88 22.26 -0.03
CA GLU A 181 5.04 23.15 -0.14
C GLU A 181 6.26 22.60 0.60
N GLY A 182 7.41 22.68 -0.06
CA GLY A 182 8.69 22.21 0.46
C GLY A 182 8.85 20.68 0.48
N LEU A 183 7.95 19.92 -0.13
CA LEU A 183 8.14 18.49 -0.35
C LEU A 183 9.17 18.26 -1.46
N THR A 184 10.11 17.35 -1.22
CA THR A 184 11.04 16.87 -2.25
C THR A 184 10.28 16.03 -3.29
N GLU A 185 10.79 15.95 -4.52
CA GLU A 185 10.24 15.08 -5.58
C GLU A 185 10.04 13.64 -5.09
N ARG A 186 10.99 13.10 -4.31
CA ARG A 186 10.88 11.75 -3.74
C ARG A 186 9.69 11.61 -2.78
N GLN A 187 9.41 12.63 -1.98
CA GLN A 187 8.27 12.65 -1.05
C GLN A 187 6.96 12.81 -1.82
N LEU A 188 6.93 13.70 -2.82
CA LEU A 188 5.77 13.84 -3.71
C LEU A 188 5.46 12.52 -4.42
N ALA A 189 6.46 11.84 -4.98
CA ALA A 189 6.30 10.53 -5.60
C ALA A 189 5.78 9.48 -4.59
N GLU A 190 6.19 9.54 -3.32
CA GLU A 190 5.62 8.68 -2.27
C GLU A 190 4.15 8.98 -2.02
N GLY A 191 3.78 10.25 -1.96
CA GLY A 191 2.37 10.68 -1.94
C GLY A 191 1.61 10.14 -3.15
N LYS A 192 2.14 10.31 -4.37
CA LYS A 192 1.51 9.82 -5.62
C LYS A 192 1.26 8.30 -5.54
N ARG A 193 2.21 7.52 -4.99
CA ARG A 193 2.02 6.08 -4.75
C ARG A 193 0.85 5.80 -3.80
N TRP A 194 0.70 6.61 -2.75
CA TRP A 194 -0.43 6.50 -1.83
C TRP A 194 -1.76 6.82 -2.48
N LEU A 195 -1.83 7.89 -3.27
CA LEU A 195 -3.03 8.25 -4.02
C LEU A 195 -3.45 7.12 -4.96
N SER A 196 -2.50 6.61 -5.75
CA SER A 196 -2.69 5.45 -6.63
C SER A 196 -3.25 4.23 -5.89
N PHE A 197 -2.74 3.96 -4.69
CA PHE A 197 -3.28 2.88 -3.87
C PHE A 197 -4.74 3.11 -3.49
N PHE A 198 -5.10 4.27 -2.92
CA PHE A 198 -6.49 4.54 -2.52
C PHE A 198 -7.42 4.50 -3.73
N GLN A 199 -7.00 5.08 -4.85
CA GLN A 199 -7.75 5.08 -6.10
C GLN A 199 -8.03 3.68 -6.65
N MET A 200 -7.06 2.77 -6.54
CA MET A 200 -7.18 1.41 -7.07
C MET A 200 -7.70 0.40 -6.03
N HIS A 201 -7.99 0.85 -4.81
CA HIS A 201 -8.37 -0.05 -3.72
C HIS A 201 -9.87 -0.33 -3.74
N ASP A 202 -10.26 -1.60 -3.80
CA ASP A 202 -11.68 -1.97 -3.97
C ASP A 202 -12.58 -1.57 -2.82
N LYS A 203 -12.00 -1.45 -1.62
CA LYS A 203 -12.76 -1.20 -0.40
C LYS A 203 -12.72 0.26 0.04
N TYR A 204 -11.93 1.09 -0.65
CA TYR A 204 -11.81 2.51 -0.32
C TYR A 204 -12.36 3.32 -1.48
N PRO A 205 -13.69 3.39 -1.64
CA PRO A 205 -14.28 4.15 -2.73
C PRO A 205 -13.94 5.64 -2.58
N HIS A 206 -13.71 6.28 -3.72
CA HIS A 206 -13.70 7.74 -3.81
C HIS A 206 -15.13 8.24 -3.63
N VAL A 207 -15.36 9.11 -2.64
CA VAL A 207 -16.72 9.57 -2.27
C VAL A 207 -16.93 11.07 -2.49
N GLY A 208 -15.86 11.79 -2.81
CA GLY A 208 -15.93 13.22 -3.03
C GLY A 208 -14.58 13.88 -2.98
N ASP A 209 -14.57 15.19 -2.88
CA ASP A 209 -13.35 15.97 -3.00
C ASP A 209 -13.36 17.14 -2.03
N LEU A 210 -12.18 17.61 -1.62
CA LEU A 210 -12.06 18.76 -0.75
C LEU A 210 -12.32 20.07 -1.52
N GLU A 211 -12.93 21.02 -0.83
CA GLU A 211 -13.10 22.38 -1.32
C GLU A 211 -11.73 23.05 -1.57
N GLY A 212 -11.56 23.59 -2.78
CA GLY A 212 -10.36 24.32 -3.21
C GLY A 212 -9.40 23.52 -4.10
N ASP A 213 -8.86 24.20 -5.12
CA ASP A 213 -7.73 23.86 -6.01
C ASP A 213 -7.45 22.37 -6.28
N ARG A 214 -8.49 21.59 -6.55
CA ARG A 214 -8.39 20.30 -7.23
C ARG A 214 -7.63 20.44 -8.55
N GLU A 215 -7.97 21.48 -9.31
CA GLU A 215 -7.48 21.72 -10.68
C GLU A 215 -6.01 22.12 -10.65
N ALA A 216 -5.60 23.06 -9.79
CA ALA A 216 -4.22 23.51 -9.74
C ALA A 216 -3.22 22.39 -9.38
N TRP A 217 -3.60 21.45 -8.51
CA TRP A 217 -2.72 20.34 -8.15
C TRP A 217 -2.72 19.21 -9.19
N LEU A 218 -3.87 18.85 -9.77
CA LEU A 218 -3.93 17.86 -10.85
C LEU A 218 -3.20 18.35 -12.10
N ASP A 219 -3.38 19.62 -12.46
CA ASP A 219 -2.70 20.25 -13.60
C ASP A 219 -1.19 20.29 -13.37
N MET A 220 -0.73 20.71 -12.19
CA MET A 220 0.69 20.63 -11.82
C MET A 220 1.25 19.21 -11.93
N LEU A 221 0.41 18.21 -11.66
CA LEU A 221 0.82 16.81 -11.67
C LEU A 221 0.94 16.24 -13.07
N VAL A 222 -0.07 16.52 -13.90
CA VAL A 222 -0.08 16.16 -15.32
C VAL A 222 1.10 16.84 -16.02
N GLU A 223 1.33 18.12 -15.75
CA GLU A 223 2.49 18.87 -16.26
C GLU A 223 3.82 18.22 -15.80
N SER A 224 3.93 17.81 -14.53
CA SER A 224 5.15 17.16 -14.01
C SER A 224 5.44 15.80 -14.68
N SER A 225 4.41 15.00 -14.96
CA SER A 225 4.58 13.71 -15.65
C SER A 225 4.96 13.90 -17.11
N LEU A 226 4.35 14.89 -17.79
CA LEU A 226 4.68 15.19 -19.19
C LEU A 226 6.10 15.74 -19.35
N ALA A 227 6.59 16.51 -18.36
CA ALA A 227 7.96 17.00 -18.35
C ALA A 227 8.99 15.88 -18.16
N GLU A 228 8.72 14.88 -17.31
CA GLU A 228 9.61 13.72 -17.13
C GLU A 228 9.71 12.87 -18.41
N GLU A 229 8.60 12.63 -19.10
CA GLU A 229 8.58 11.92 -20.39
C GLU A 229 9.38 12.66 -21.48
N SER A 230 9.26 13.99 -21.56
CA SER A 230 10.01 14.80 -22.53
C SER A 230 11.53 14.77 -22.31
N THR A 231 12.01 14.57 -21.08
CA THR A 231 13.45 14.53 -20.78
C THR A 231 14.11 13.18 -21.06
N LEU A 232 13.32 12.12 -21.21
CA LEU A 232 13.81 10.77 -21.51
C LEU A 232 13.92 10.49 -23.02
N GLU A 233 13.38 11.35 -23.88
CA GLU A 233 13.48 11.26 -25.34
C GLU A 233 14.64 12.06 -25.96
N LEU A 234 15.51 12.69 -25.15
CA LEU A 234 16.72 13.43 -25.57
C LEU A 234 18.01 12.70 -25.20
#